data_AF-A0A7W2KES9-F1
#
_entry.id   AF-A0A7W2KES9-F1
#
_cell.length_a   1.000
_cell.length_b   1.000
_cell.length_c   1.000
_cell.angle_alpha   90.00
_cell.angle_beta   90.00
_cell.angle_gamma   90.00
#
_symmetry.space_group_name_H-M   'P 1'
#
loop_
_entity.id
_entity.type
_entity.pdbx_description
1 polymer ?
#
loop_
_entity_poly.entity_id
_entity_poly.type
_entity_poly.pdbx_seq_one_letter_code
_entity_poly.pdbx_strand_id
1 'polypeptide(L)'
;MKTMLIATLLLGAGVAGQAVAAEDAQVRQGEYLARAGDCVACHTAKGGKPFAGGLPMQTPIGTVYSTNITPSASGIGDYSFEDFDQAVRKGIGKDGSTLYPAMPYPSYARITEQDMQALYAYFMKGVEPVEQPNQATDIPWPLSMRWPLAIWRGLFAPAATPWQASAAADPVVDRGAYLVEGLGHCGACHTPRALTMQEKALSPAEGKQFLAGSAPLEGWIAKNLRGDHKDGLGSWSEAELVQFLKTGRSDRSAVFGGMSDVVEHSMQYMTDADLTAIARYLKALPPSDPNDQPHVYDKQVADALWRGDDSKPGAAVYIDNCAACHRTDGQGYTRVFPALAGNPVVQTADATSLIHVVLAGGTVPATHTAPSNFTMPAFGWRLSDQEVAEVVNFIRTSWGNQAGAVTAGDVKALR
;
A
#
# COMPACT_ATOMS: atom_id res chain seq x y z
N MET A 1 -10.53 65.47 20.87
CA MET A 1 -10.20 64.10 21.31
C MET A 1 -11.22 63.04 20.85
N LYS A 2 -11.71 63.02 19.59
CA LYS A 2 -12.70 62.02 19.14
C LYS A 2 -12.51 61.43 17.74
N THR A 3 -11.38 61.68 17.07
CA THR A 3 -11.15 61.24 15.67
C THR A 3 -10.05 60.20 15.48
N MET A 4 -9.45 59.67 16.55
CA MET A 4 -8.34 58.70 16.46
C MET A 4 -8.69 57.23 16.78
N LEU A 5 -9.97 56.90 16.99
CA LEU A 5 -10.38 55.55 17.44
C LEU A 5 -10.96 54.63 16.35
N ILE A 6 -11.11 55.08 15.10
CA ILE A 6 -11.73 54.28 14.03
C ILE A 6 -10.69 53.57 13.15
N ALA A 7 -9.43 54.03 13.11
CA ALA A 7 -8.39 53.42 12.29
C ALA A 7 -7.81 52.11 12.88
N THR A 8 -7.97 51.86 14.18
CA THR A 8 -7.38 50.70 14.87
C THR A 8 -8.25 49.44 14.80
N LEU A 9 -9.56 49.56 14.53
CA LEU A 9 -10.46 48.40 14.40
C LEU A 9 -10.37 47.71 13.03
N LEU A 10 -9.95 48.42 11.98
CA LEU A 10 -9.85 47.85 10.63
C LEU A 10 -8.55 47.04 10.41
N LEU A 11 -7.47 47.32 11.16
CA LEU A 11 -6.25 46.50 11.12
C LEU A 11 -6.37 45.20 11.92
N GLY A 12 -7.16 45.16 12.99
CA GLY A 12 -7.34 43.95 13.82
C GLY A 12 -8.14 42.84 13.13
N ALA A 13 -9.13 43.20 12.30
CA ALA A 13 -9.97 42.25 11.58
C ALA A 13 -9.21 41.53 10.45
N GLY A 14 -8.27 42.21 9.77
CA GLY A 14 -7.46 41.62 8.70
C GLY A 14 -6.46 40.57 9.20
N VAL A 15 -5.84 40.81 10.36
CA VAL A 15 -4.86 39.89 10.95
C VAL A 15 -5.53 38.64 11.52
N ALA A 16 -6.69 38.79 12.17
CA ALA A 16 -7.47 37.65 12.68
C ALA A 16 -8.02 36.77 11.53
N GLY A 17 -8.51 37.36 10.44
CA GLY A 17 -8.99 36.61 9.28
C GLY A 17 -7.87 35.85 8.54
N GLN A 18 -6.66 36.42 8.46
CA GLN A 18 -5.50 35.73 7.89
C GLN A 18 -5.01 34.56 8.75
N ALA A 19 -5.03 34.71 10.07
CA ALA A 19 -4.61 33.65 10.99
C ALA A 19 -5.56 32.44 10.95
N VAL A 20 -6.89 32.68 10.96
CA VAL A 20 -7.90 31.60 10.83
C VAL A 20 -7.78 30.90 9.47
N ALA A 21 -7.62 31.65 8.38
CA ALA A 21 -7.47 31.06 7.06
C ALA A 21 -6.18 30.22 6.91
N ALA A 22 -5.09 30.62 7.56
CA ALA A 22 -3.83 29.88 7.59
C ALA A 22 -3.95 28.58 8.42
N GLU A 23 -4.64 28.64 9.56
CA GLU A 23 -4.93 27.48 10.40
C GLU A 23 -5.82 26.46 9.66
N ASP A 24 -6.89 26.93 9.02
CA ASP A 24 -7.76 26.09 8.19
C ASP A 24 -7.02 25.46 7.00
N ALA A 25 -6.03 26.16 6.43
CA ALA A 25 -5.19 25.60 5.37
C ALA A 25 -4.25 24.52 5.91
N GLN A 26 -3.68 24.72 7.11
CA GLN A 26 -2.81 23.75 7.76
C GLN A 26 -3.56 22.47 8.15
N VAL A 27 -4.76 22.59 8.70
CA VAL A 27 -5.62 21.43 9.04
C VAL A 27 -6.00 20.65 7.78
N ARG A 28 -6.40 21.33 6.69
CA ARG A 28 -6.69 20.65 5.41
C ARG A 28 -5.47 19.97 4.80
N GLN A 29 -4.29 20.58 4.91
CA GLN A 29 -3.04 19.94 4.50
C GLN A 29 -2.77 18.69 5.35
N GLY A 30 -3.00 18.77 6.67
CA GLY A 30 -2.86 17.62 7.57
C GLY A 30 -3.84 16.48 7.23
N GLU A 31 -5.08 16.80 6.88
CA GLU A 31 -6.07 15.82 6.41
C GLU A 31 -5.57 15.11 5.16
N TYR A 32 -5.09 15.88 4.18
CA TYR A 32 -4.52 15.34 2.95
C TYR A 32 -3.33 14.41 3.21
N LEU A 33 -2.41 14.81 4.09
CA LEU A 33 -1.25 14.01 4.46
C LEU A 33 -1.64 12.76 5.25
N ALA A 34 -2.65 12.83 6.12
CA ALA A 34 -3.16 11.69 6.86
C ALA A 34 -3.82 10.66 5.93
N ARG A 35 -4.45 11.11 4.85
CA ARG A 35 -4.92 10.24 3.76
C ARG A 35 -3.74 9.65 3.01
N ALA A 36 -2.83 10.48 2.49
CA ALA A 36 -1.66 10.02 1.72
C ALA A 36 -0.77 9.05 2.51
N GLY A 37 -0.67 9.23 3.82
CA GLY A 37 0.05 8.36 4.76
C GLY A 37 -0.70 7.14 5.25
N ASP A 38 -1.90 6.90 4.70
CA ASP A 38 -2.79 5.77 5.00
C ASP A 38 -3.15 5.61 6.49
N CYS A 39 -3.13 6.72 7.26
CA CYS A 39 -3.33 6.69 8.70
C CYS A 39 -4.71 6.12 9.07
N VAL A 40 -5.73 6.41 8.24
CA VAL A 40 -7.11 5.95 8.46
C VAL A 40 -7.25 4.43 8.27
N ALA A 41 -6.54 3.82 7.31
CA ALA A 41 -6.63 2.39 7.05
C ALA A 41 -6.10 1.60 8.24
N CYS A 42 -4.96 2.03 8.80
CA CYS A 42 -4.33 1.35 9.93
C CYS A 42 -5.03 1.65 11.27
N HIS A 43 -5.43 2.90 11.52
CA HIS A 43 -5.98 3.33 12.80
C HIS A 43 -7.50 3.25 12.89
N THR A 44 -8.17 2.46 12.05
CA THR A 44 -9.62 2.26 12.10
C THR A 44 -9.95 0.79 12.06
N ALA A 45 -10.57 0.25 13.12
CA ALA A 45 -11.10 -1.10 13.09
C ALA A 45 -12.25 -1.24 12.08
N LYS A 46 -12.48 -2.46 11.56
CA LYS A 46 -13.62 -2.76 10.69
C LYS A 46 -14.94 -2.44 11.39
N GLY A 47 -15.72 -1.51 10.82
CA GLY A 47 -16.97 -1.01 11.42
C GLY A 47 -16.77 -0.11 12.64
N GLY A 48 -15.53 0.24 12.97
CA GLY A 48 -15.15 1.17 14.03
C GLY A 48 -15.26 2.64 13.59
N LYS A 49 -15.02 3.54 14.54
CA LYS A 49 -14.93 4.97 14.26
C LYS A 49 -13.57 5.33 13.66
N PRO A 50 -13.49 6.28 12.72
CA PRO A 50 -12.22 6.70 12.13
C PRO A 50 -11.17 7.03 13.19
N PHE A 51 -9.94 6.54 13.01
CA PHE A 51 -8.78 6.81 13.86
C PHE A 51 -8.86 6.30 15.32
N ALA A 52 -9.93 5.59 15.70
CA ALA A 52 -10.12 5.10 17.07
C ALA A 52 -9.32 3.82 17.41
N GLY A 53 -8.49 3.34 16.49
CA GLY A 53 -7.66 2.15 16.65
C GLY A 53 -8.45 0.83 16.61
N GLY A 54 -7.80 -0.24 17.07
CA GLY A 54 -8.37 -1.57 17.21
C GLY A 54 -8.29 -2.45 15.97
N LEU A 55 -7.58 -2.04 14.91
CA LEU A 55 -7.33 -2.92 13.77
C LEU A 55 -6.34 -4.02 14.17
N PRO A 56 -6.67 -5.31 14.03
CA PRO A 56 -5.76 -6.41 14.31
C PRO A 56 -4.75 -6.56 13.16
N MET A 57 -3.46 -6.60 13.51
CA MET A 57 -2.36 -6.95 12.60
C MET A 57 -1.73 -8.25 13.08
N GLN A 58 -1.84 -9.30 12.27
CA GLN A 58 -1.30 -10.59 12.63
C GLN A 58 0.22 -10.60 12.48
N THR A 59 0.92 -11.07 13.51
CA THR A 59 2.36 -11.30 13.45
C THR A 59 2.66 -12.75 13.83
N PRO A 60 3.82 -13.30 13.45
CA PRO A 60 4.21 -14.66 13.83
C PRO A 60 4.28 -14.91 15.35
N ILE A 61 4.31 -13.84 16.16
CA ILE A 61 4.44 -13.91 17.63
C ILE A 61 3.16 -13.49 18.36
N GLY A 62 2.07 -13.22 17.65
CA GLY A 62 0.79 -12.77 18.21
C GLY A 62 0.21 -11.56 17.49
N THR A 63 -0.98 -11.13 17.89
CA THR A 63 -1.67 -9.99 17.26
C THR A 63 -1.26 -8.67 17.91
N VAL A 64 -0.91 -7.69 17.09
CA VAL A 64 -0.76 -6.29 17.50
C VAL A 64 -2.01 -5.54 17.07
N TYR A 65 -2.54 -4.66 17.92
CA TYR A 65 -3.68 -3.82 17.58
C TYR A 65 -3.23 -2.38 17.36
N SER A 66 -3.80 -1.72 16.36
CA SER A 66 -3.56 -0.28 16.15
C SER A 66 -4.14 0.55 17.29
N THR A 67 -3.52 1.70 17.55
CA THR A 67 -3.90 2.58 18.66
C THR A 67 -4.92 3.64 18.24
N ASN A 68 -5.70 4.13 19.19
CA ASN A 68 -6.51 5.33 19.06
C ASN A 68 -5.61 6.56 18.92
N ILE A 69 -5.73 7.28 17.80
CA ILE A 69 -4.98 8.51 17.51
C ILE A 69 -5.92 9.73 17.38
N THR A 70 -7.15 9.62 17.88
CA THR A 70 -8.04 10.77 18.03
C THR A 70 -7.55 11.69 19.16
N PRO A 71 -7.97 12.97 19.22
CA PRO A 71 -7.55 13.89 20.27
C PRO A 71 -8.28 13.68 21.61
N SER A 72 -8.80 12.47 21.83
CA SER A 72 -9.43 12.05 23.08
C SER A 72 -8.41 11.75 24.17
N ALA A 73 -8.85 11.68 25.43
CA ALA A 73 -7.98 11.33 26.56
C ALA A 73 -7.46 9.87 26.44
N SER A 74 -8.27 8.99 25.85
CA SER A 74 -7.87 7.61 25.52
C SER A 74 -6.97 7.46 24.28
N GLY A 75 -6.82 8.54 23.49
CA GLY A 75 -5.99 8.61 22.29
C GLY A 75 -4.74 9.45 22.49
N ILE A 76 -4.53 10.45 21.62
CA ILE A 76 -3.38 11.37 21.66
C ILE A 76 -3.73 12.75 22.23
N GLY A 77 -4.87 12.92 22.89
CA GLY A 77 -5.35 14.22 23.38
C GLY A 77 -4.36 14.97 24.29
N ASP A 78 -3.53 14.23 25.04
CA ASP A 78 -2.51 14.81 25.91
C ASP A 78 -1.11 14.89 25.25
N TYR A 79 -0.94 14.51 23.98
CA TYR A 79 0.36 14.59 23.31
C TYR A 79 0.70 16.05 23.03
N SER A 80 1.95 16.43 23.28
CA SER A 80 2.53 17.64 22.67
C SER A 80 2.86 17.38 21.20
N PHE A 81 3.18 18.44 20.44
CA PHE A 81 3.71 18.28 19.09
C PHE A 81 5.00 17.44 19.11
N GLU A 82 5.86 17.66 20.10
CA GLU A 82 7.11 16.92 20.26
C GLU A 82 6.87 15.44 20.55
N ASP A 83 5.88 15.10 21.39
CA ASP A 83 5.51 13.70 21.65
C ASP A 83 4.98 13.03 20.36
N PHE A 84 4.14 13.73 19.61
CA PHE A 84 3.61 13.24 18.33
C PHE A 84 4.73 13.03 17.30
N ASP A 85 5.66 13.98 17.21
CA ASP A 85 6.81 13.91 16.32
C ASP A 85 7.73 12.73 16.64
N GLN A 86 7.99 12.48 17.93
CA GLN A 86 8.77 11.33 18.39
C GLN A 86 8.07 10.01 18.11
N ALA A 87 6.75 9.94 18.28
CA ALA A 87 5.98 8.74 17.98
C ALA A 87 6.03 8.41 16.48
N VAL A 88 5.72 9.39 15.63
CA VAL A 88 5.57 9.18 14.19
C VAL A 88 6.91 9.01 13.48
N ARG A 89 7.88 9.91 13.70
CA ARG A 89 9.16 9.88 12.96
C ARG A 89 10.23 9.01 13.60
N LYS A 90 10.10 8.70 14.90
CA LYS A 90 11.13 7.98 15.65
C LYS A 90 10.61 6.72 16.35
N GLY A 91 9.33 6.40 16.26
CA GLY A 91 8.77 5.20 16.88
C GLY A 91 8.94 5.19 18.41
N ILE A 92 8.89 6.35 19.07
CA ILE A 92 8.97 6.50 20.53
C ILE A 92 7.63 7.01 21.03
N GLY A 93 6.87 6.18 21.75
CA GLY A 93 5.62 6.60 22.38
C GLY A 93 5.85 7.64 23.48
N LYS A 94 4.79 8.35 23.89
CA LYS A 94 4.85 9.38 24.95
C LYS A 94 5.41 8.87 26.29
N ASP A 95 5.20 7.59 26.60
CA ASP A 95 5.74 6.92 27.79
C ASP A 95 7.22 6.50 27.65
N GLY A 96 7.86 6.82 26.53
CA GLY A 96 9.23 6.42 26.17
C GLY A 96 9.33 5.00 25.61
N SER A 97 8.21 4.26 25.52
CA SER A 97 8.22 2.91 24.96
C SER A 97 8.52 2.93 23.46
N THR A 98 9.12 1.85 22.97
CA THR A 98 9.33 1.69 21.52
C THR A 98 8.07 1.14 20.88
N LEU A 99 7.60 1.78 19.82
CA LEU A 99 6.48 1.30 19.01
C LEU A 99 6.87 0.03 18.27
N TYR A 100 5.90 -0.87 18.08
CA TYR A 100 6.13 -2.03 17.21
C TYR A 100 6.42 -1.56 15.79
N PRO A 101 7.35 -2.21 15.07
CA PRO A 101 7.70 -1.86 13.69
C PRO A 101 6.60 -2.21 12.67
N ALA A 102 5.37 -2.48 13.14
CA ALA A 102 4.16 -2.44 12.33
C ALA A 102 3.79 -1.00 11.94
N MET A 103 4.12 -0.01 12.77
CA MET A 103 4.05 1.40 12.38
C MET A 103 5.28 1.75 11.54
N PRO A 104 5.14 2.29 10.32
CA PRO A 104 6.26 2.49 9.39
C PRO A 104 7.05 3.77 9.70
N TYR A 105 7.43 3.96 10.97
CA TYR A 105 8.26 5.07 11.40
C TYR A 105 9.62 5.18 10.66
N PRO A 106 10.25 4.10 10.13
CA PRO A 106 11.46 4.26 9.30
C PRO A 106 11.22 5.05 8.02
N SER A 107 10.05 4.91 7.39
CA SER A 107 9.65 5.72 6.23
C SER A 107 9.31 7.14 6.67
N TYR A 108 8.52 7.27 7.75
CA TYR A 108 8.09 8.57 8.27
C TYR A 108 9.22 9.45 8.81
N ALA A 109 10.39 8.88 9.12
CA ALA A 109 11.59 9.60 9.54
C ALA A 109 11.97 10.78 8.61
N ARG A 110 11.55 10.70 7.33
CA ARG A 110 11.83 11.69 6.28
C ARG A 110 10.77 12.79 6.13
N ILE A 111 9.65 12.72 6.85
CA ILE A 111 8.58 13.73 6.75
C ILE A 111 9.13 15.09 7.18
N THR A 112 8.78 16.13 6.42
CA THR A 112 9.21 17.49 6.74
C THR A 112 8.56 17.97 8.04
N GLU A 113 9.23 18.88 8.76
CA GLU A 113 8.66 19.43 10.00
C GLU A 113 7.32 20.14 9.74
N GLN A 114 7.20 20.84 8.61
CA GLN A 114 5.96 21.51 8.20
C GLN A 114 4.81 20.51 8.02
N ASP A 115 5.06 19.39 7.34
CA ASP A 115 4.04 18.35 7.13
C ASP A 115 3.71 17.63 8.45
N MET A 116 4.68 17.44 9.35
CA MET A 116 4.44 16.92 10.69
C MET A 116 3.55 17.84 11.52
N GLN A 117 3.78 19.16 11.48
CA GLN A 117 2.93 20.14 12.16
C GLN A 117 1.51 20.16 11.56
N ALA A 118 1.37 20.03 10.24
CA ALA A 118 0.08 19.93 9.58
C ALA A 118 -0.69 18.67 10.02
N LEU A 119 -0.03 17.49 10.02
CA LEU A 119 -0.60 16.25 10.53
C LEU A 119 -1.07 16.40 11.97
N TYR A 120 -0.22 16.94 12.85
CA TYR A 120 -0.57 17.18 14.25
C TYR A 120 -1.77 18.14 14.37
N ALA A 121 -1.80 19.24 13.63
CA ALA A 121 -2.92 20.17 13.62
C ALA A 121 -4.23 19.49 13.19
N TYR A 122 -4.19 18.62 12.18
CA TYR A 122 -5.35 17.84 11.75
C TYR A 122 -5.82 16.88 12.82
N PHE A 123 -4.95 16.07 13.42
CA PHE A 123 -5.40 15.16 14.47
C PHE A 123 -5.93 15.89 15.71
N MET A 124 -5.37 17.04 16.06
CA MET A 124 -5.81 17.78 17.25
C MET A 124 -7.06 18.63 17.04
N LYS A 125 -7.34 19.06 15.80
CA LYS A 125 -8.42 20.03 15.52
C LYS A 125 -9.42 19.57 14.47
N GLY A 126 -9.02 18.71 13.54
CA GLY A 126 -9.84 18.22 12.44
C GLY A 126 -10.49 16.85 12.70
N VAL A 127 -9.95 16.05 13.62
CA VAL A 127 -10.47 14.71 13.96
C VAL A 127 -11.42 14.78 15.14
N GLU A 128 -12.58 14.13 15.02
CA GLU A 128 -13.53 14.01 16.13
C GLU A 128 -12.93 13.14 17.27
N PRO A 129 -12.98 13.60 18.53
CA PRO A 129 -12.52 12.79 19.67
C PRO A 129 -13.38 11.54 19.84
N VAL A 130 -12.73 10.39 20.00
CA VAL A 130 -13.40 9.13 20.33
C VAL A 130 -12.79 8.54 21.59
N GLU A 131 -13.56 8.52 22.68
CA GLU A 131 -13.15 7.85 23.92
C GLU A 131 -13.28 6.34 23.77
N GLN A 132 -12.18 5.70 23.35
CA GLN A 132 -12.03 4.27 23.16
C GLN A 132 -10.63 3.84 23.62
N PRO A 133 -10.52 3.08 24.72
CA PRO A 133 -9.24 2.57 25.19
C PRO A 133 -8.55 1.68 24.15
N ASN A 134 -7.22 1.77 24.07
CA ASN A 134 -6.42 0.88 23.25
C ASN A 134 -6.57 -0.58 23.68
N GLN A 135 -6.68 -1.47 22.69
CA GLN A 135 -6.63 -2.90 22.94
C GLN A 135 -5.18 -3.35 23.17
N ALA A 136 -4.96 -4.16 24.20
CA ALA A 136 -3.66 -4.75 24.49
C ALA A 136 -3.28 -5.78 23.40
N THR A 137 -1.97 -5.98 23.19
CA THR A 137 -1.51 -7.03 22.26
C THR A 137 -1.69 -8.41 22.86
N ASP A 138 -1.88 -9.41 22.00
CA ASP A 138 -2.03 -10.81 22.41
C ASP A 138 -0.68 -11.56 22.40
N ILE A 139 0.43 -10.81 22.36
CA ILE A 139 1.79 -11.36 22.34
C ILE A 139 2.12 -11.88 23.74
N PRO A 140 2.42 -13.18 23.90
CA PRO A 140 2.70 -13.75 25.21
C PRO A 140 4.03 -13.23 25.76
N TRP A 141 4.11 -13.11 27.09
CA TRP A 141 5.37 -12.88 27.77
C TRP A 141 6.31 -14.09 27.55
N PRO A 142 7.62 -13.89 27.28
CA PRO A 142 8.38 -12.63 27.33
C PRO A 142 8.47 -11.85 26.01
N LEU A 143 7.84 -12.32 24.92
CA LEU A 143 7.94 -11.69 23.60
C LEU A 143 7.28 -10.30 23.52
N SER A 144 6.40 -9.97 24.47
CA SER A 144 5.76 -8.65 24.58
C SER A 144 6.63 -7.56 25.21
N MET A 145 7.85 -7.88 25.69
CA MET A 145 8.76 -6.88 26.25
C MET A 145 9.14 -5.82 25.19
N ARG A 146 9.05 -4.54 25.55
CA ARG A 146 9.36 -3.42 24.63
C ARG A 146 10.84 -3.03 24.55
N TRP A 147 11.66 -3.37 25.55
CA TRP A 147 13.07 -2.96 25.58
C TRP A 147 13.94 -3.60 24.48
N PRO A 148 13.73 -4.86 24.02
CA PRO A 148 14.50 -5.40 22.89
C PRO A 148 14.20 -4.65 21.59
N LEU A 149 12.97 -4.15 21.42
CA LEU A 149 12.60 -3.32 20.27
C LEU A 149 13.35 -1.98 20.28
N ALA A 150 13.70 -1.44 21.44
CA ALA A 150 14.52 -0.23 21.51
C ALA A 150 15.92 -0.45 20.91
N ILE A 151 16.52 -1.62 21.16
CA ILE A 151 17.80 -2.02 20.55
C ILE A 151 17.62 -2.21 19.05
N TRP A 152 16.59 -2.97 18.64
CA TRP A 152 16.26 -3.18 17.23
C TRP A 152 16.11 -1.86 16.47
N ARG A 153 15.34 -0.93 17.03
CA ARG A 153 15.13 0.41 16.47
C ARG A 153 16.45 1.16 16.37
N GLY A 154 17.28 1.14 17.41
CA GLY A 154 18.58 1.81 17.39
C GLY A 154 19.54 1.28 16.32
N LEU A 155 19.39 0.01 15.90
CA LEU A 155 20.20 -0.61 14.86
C LEU A 155 19.68 -0.37 13.44
N PHE A 156 18.35 -0.33 13.26
CA PHE A 156 17.73 -0.41 11.93
C PHE A 156 16.87 0.78 11.54
N ALA A 157 16.41 1.61 12.50
CA ALA A 157 15.66 2.81 12.17
C ALA A 157 16.62 3.93 11.75
N PRO A 158 16.35 4.63 10.63
CA PRO A 158 17.15 5.78 10.25
C PRO A 158 16.98 6.92 11.26
N ALA A 159 17.94 7.83 11.27
CA ALA A 159 17.75 9.10 11.97
C ALA A 159 16.57 9.86 11.33
N ALA A 160 15.75 10.52 12.16
CA ALA A 160 14.68 11.38 11.68
C ALA A 160 15.26 12.66 11.06
N THR A 161 15.53 12.61 9.75
CA THR A 161 16.05 13.71 8.95
C THR A 161 14.98 14.16 7.95
N PRO A 162 14.45 15.40 8.07
CA PRO A 162 13.48 15.93 7.11
C PRO A 162 13.97 15.81 5.67
N TRP A 163 13.04 15.51 4.76
CA TRP A 163 13.32 15.47 3.33
C TRP A 163 13.92 16.80 2.85
N GLN A 164 14.99 16.70 2.07
CA GLN A 164 15.65 17.84 1.46
C GLN A 164 15.59 17.67 -0.05
N ALA A 165 14.79 18.51 -0.70
CA ALA A 165 14.66 18.49 -2.15
C ALA A 165 16.02 18.73 -2.80
N SER A 166 16.40 17.88 -3.75
CA SER A 166 17.64 18.07 -4.49
C SER A 166 17.45 19.16 -5.56
N ALA A 167 18.24 20.24 -5.49
CA ALA A 167 18.20 21.31 -6.49
C ALA A 167 18.58 20.84 -7.92
N ALA A 168 19.21 19.67 -8.04
CA ALA A 168 19.61 19.08 -9.32
C ALA A 168 18.61 18.01 -9.84
N ALA A 169 17.60 17.64 -9.05
CA ALA A 169 16.60 16.65 -9.43
C ALA A 169 15.42 17.29 -10.18
N ASP A 170 14.75 16.49 -11.02
CA ASP A 170 13.43 16.86 -11.54
C ASP A 170 12.47 17.03 -10.35
N PRO A 171 11.84 18.21 -10.17
CA PRO A 171 10.96 18.47 -9.03
C PRO A 171 9.79 17.49 -8.90
N VAL A 172 9.28 16.96 -10.03
CA VAL A 172 8.17 16.00 -10.02
C VAL A 172 8.66 14.63 -9.53
N VAL A 173 9.87 14.23 -9.92
CA VAL A 173 10.48 12.97 -9.45
C VAL A 173 10.88 13.08 -7.98
N ASP A 174 11.41 14.22 -7.53
CA ASP A 174 11.75 14.47 -6.12
C ASP A 174 10.49 14.42 -5.23
N ARG A 175 9.39 15.03 -5.69
CA ARG A 175 8.08 14.92 -5.02
C ARG A 175 7.59 13.47 -4.93
N GLY A 176 7.76 12.70 -6.01
CA GLY A 176 7.43 11.28 -6.04
C GLY A 176 8.25 10.47 -5.04
N ALA A 177 9.55 10.74 -4.97
CA ALA A 177 10.46 10.11 -4.01
C ALA A 177 10.03 10.40 -2.57
N TYR A 178 9.70 11.66 -2.24
CA TYR A 178 9.20 12.05 -0.93
C TYR A 178 7.94 11.27 -0.52
N LEU A 179 6.99 11.11 -1.45
CA LEU A 179 5.74 10.40 -1.19
C LEU A 179 5.97 8.88 -1.07
N VAL A 180 6.79 8.29 -1.94
CA VAL A 180 7.03 6.84 -1.97
C VAL A 180 7.91 6.36 -0.81
N GLU A 181 8.99 7.08 -0.50
CA GLU A 181 9.92 6.77 0.58
C GLU A 181 9.42 7.24 1.96
N GLY A 182 8.54 8.24 1.98
CA GLY A 182 8.00 8.86 3.19
C GLY A 182 6.60 8.36 3.54
N LEU A 183 5.60 9.24 3.43
CA LEU A 183 4.23 8.98 3.90
C LEU A 183 3.57 7.78 3.24
N GLY A 184 3.73 7.59 1.92
CA GLY A 184 3.17 6.45 1.21
C GLY A 184 3.84 5.12 1.55
N HIS A 185 4.97 5.14 2.28
CA HIS A 185 5.68 3.99 2.85
C HIS A 185 5.71 2.75 1.95
N CYS A 186 5.90 2.93 0.64
CA CYS A 186 5.70 1.84 -0.32
C CYS A 186 6.70 0.70 -0.06
N GLY A 187 7.88 1.03 0.46
CA GLY A 187 8.90 0.08 0.89
C GLY A 187 8.43 -0.89 1.98
N ALA A 188 7.54 -0.45 2.88
CA ALA A 188 7.07 -1.27 3.99
C ALA A 188 6.42 -2.58 3.54
N CYS A 189 5.80 -2.56 2.36
CA CYS A 189 5.25 -3.73 1.69
C CYS A 189 6.13 -4.20 0.54
N HIS A 190 6.64 -3.32 -0.32
CA HIS A 190 7.28 -3.68 -1.59
C HIS A 190 8.80 -3.90 -1.51
N THR A 191 9.43 -3.81 -0.33
CA THR A 191 10.84 -4.14 -0.12
C THR A 191 10.97 -5.46 0.64
N PRO A 192 11.88 -6.36 0.24
CA PRO A 192 12.09 -7.60 0.98
C PRO A 192 12.67 -7.31 2.37
N ARG A 193 12.23 -8.07 3.37
CA ARG A 193 12.72 -7.97 4.75
C ARG A 193 13.89 -8.92 5.01
N ALA A 194 14.76 -8.54 5.94
CA ALA A 194 15.80 -9.42 6.45
C ALA A 194 15.25 -10.38 7.53
N LEU A 195 16.09 -11.30 8.03
CA LEU A 195 15.69 -12.24 9.09
C LEU A 195 15.24 -11.54 10.38
N THR A 196 15.79 -10.36 10.66
CA THR A 196 15.41 -9.50 11.77
C THR A 196 14.19 -8.61 11.45
N MET A 197 13.45 -8.88 10.37
CA MET A 197 12.20 -8.23 9.97
C MET A 197 12.27 -6.75 9.56
N GLN A 198 13.43 -6.11 9.54
CA GLN A 198 13.62 -4.80 8.92
C GLN A 198 13.62 -4.89 7.39
N GLU A 199 13.20 -3.82 6.73
CA GLU A 199 13.37 -3.65 5.28
C GLU A 199 14.86 -3.69 4.91
N LYS A 200 15.20 -4.38 3.82
CA LYS A 200 16.60 -4.48 3.37
C LYS A 200 17.16 -3.18 2.80
N ALA A 201 16.29 -2.24 2.40
CA ALA A 201 16.66 -0.92 1.90
C ALA A 201 15.46 0.02 2.03
N LEU A 202 15.68 1.26 2.48
CA LEU A 202 14.65 2.29 2.63
C LEU A 202 14.64 3.31 1.48
N SER A 203 15.64 3.25 0.61
CA SER A 203 15.80 4.16 -0.53
C SER A 203 16.59 3.49 -1.66
N PRO A 204 16.52 3.98 -2.91
CA PRO A 204 17.28 3.42 -4.02
C PRO A 204 18.81 3.58 -3.84
N ALA A 205 19.25 4.51 -2.98
CA ALA A 205 20.67 4.70 -2.66
C ALA A 205 21.25 3.55 -1.81
N GLU A 206 20.41 2.84 -1.05
CA GLU A 206 20.83 1.75 -0.17
C GLU A 206 20.94 0.40 -0.88
N GLY A 207 20.27 0.23 -2.03
CA GLY A 207 20.41 -0.96 -2.85
C GLY A 207 19.26 -1.24 -3.81
N LYS A 208 19.48 -2.22 -4.68
CA LYS A 208 18.49 -2.67 -5.69
C LYS A 208 17.29 -3.38 -5.08
N GLN A 209 17.39 -3.80 -3.81
CA GLN A 209 16.30 -4.45 -3.07
C GLN A 209 15.15 -3.50 -2.77
N PHE A 210 15.38 -2.18 -2.72
CA PHE A 210 14.32 -1.20 -2.49
C PHE A 210 13.21 -1.35 -3.54
N LEU A 211 11.97 -1.59 -3.11
CA LEU A 211 10.80 -1.83 -3.96
C LEU A 211 10.91 -3.02 -4.93
N ALA A 212 11.81 -3.99 -4.68
CA ALA A 212 12.00 -5.16 -5.53
C ALA A 212 10.97 -6.29 -5.30
N GLY A 213 9.90 -6.02 -4.56
CA GLY A 213 8.89 -7.00 -4.14
C GLY A 213 9.18 -7.60 -2.77
N SER A 214 8.26 -8.44 -2.28
CA SER A 214 8.31 -8.99 -0.93
C SER A 214 8.23 -10.52 -0.87
N ALA A 215 8.53 -11.06 0.30
CA ALA A 215 8.02 -12.38 0.68
C ALA A 215 6.51 -12.30 0.97
N PRO A 216 5.78 -13.43 1.00
CA PRO A 216 4.38 -13.45 1.40
C PRO A 216 4.13 -12.81 2.77
N LEU A 217 3.14 -11.92 2.84
CA LEU A 217 2.59 -11.29 4.03
C LEU A 217 1.09 -11.51 4.02
N GLU A 218 0.54 -12.16 5.03
CA GLU A 218 -0.90 -12.51 5.13
C GLU A 218 -1.46 -13.22 3.87
N GLY A 219 -0.63 -14.05 3.24
CA GLY A 219 -1.01 -14.78 2.02
C GLY A 219 -0.97 -13.93 0.74
N TRP A 220 -0.35 -12.75 0.77
CA TRP A 220 -0.18 -11.84 -0.37
C TRP A 220 1.29 -11.50 -0.60
N ILE A 221 1.66 -11.29 -1.86
CA ILE A 221 3.00 -10.88 -2.27
C ILE A 221 2.88 -9.47 -2.82
N ALA A 222 3.59 -8.54 -2.20
CA ALA A 222 3.76 -7.22 -2.78
C ALA A 222 4.69 -7.35 -3.99
N LYS A 223 4.17 -7.01 -5.17
CA LYS A 223 4.90 -7.16 -6.43
C LYS A 223 6.14 -6.25 -6.50
N ASN A 224 7.07 -6.57 -7.39
CA ASN A 224 8.16 -5.67 -7.73
C ASN A 224 7.60 -4.35 -8.32
N LEU A 225 8.08 -3.19 -7.85
CA LEU A 225 7.71 -1.87 -8.39
C LEU A 225 8.80 -1.24 -9.25
N ARG A 226 9.91 -1.95 -9.49
CA ARG A 226 11.03 -1.47 -10.28
C ARG A 226 10.78 -1.68 -11.77
N GLY A 227 11.74 -1.23 -12.60
CA GLY A 227 11.65 -1.26 -14.06
C GLY A 227 11.64 -2.65 -14.73
N ASP A 228 11.59 -3.75 -13.98
CA ASP A 228 11.51 -5.11 -14.53
C ASP A 228 10.21 -5.28 -15.34
N HIS A 229 10.28 -6.03 -16.44
CA HIS A 229 9.18 -6.22 -17.38
C HIS A 229 8.21 -7.32 -16.98
N LYS A 230 8.74 -8.43 -16.45
CA LYS A 230 8.00 -9.66 -16.14
C LYS A 230 7.10 -9.50 -14.93
N ASP A 231 7.65 -9.07 -13.80
CA ASP A 231 6.93 -8.92 -12.52
C ASP A 231 6.92 -7.47 -11.98
N GLY A 232 7.62 -6.56 -12.66
CA GLY A 232 7.77 -5.15 -12.30
C GLY A 232 6.79 -4.17 -12.99
N LEU A 233 7.26 -2.94 -13.19
CA LEU A 233 6.58 -1.82 -13.86
C LEU A 233 7.20 -1.44 -15.21
N GLY A 234 8.17 -2.19 -15.72
CA GLY A 234 8.84 -1.93 -16.99
C GLY A 234 7.85 -1.86 -18.16
N SER A 235 6.85 -2.74 -18.17
CA SER A 235 5.80 -2.81 -19.20
C SER A 235 4.62 -1.85 -18.99
N TRP A 236 4.58 -1.13 -17.88
CA TRP A 236 3.51 -0.19 -17.54
C TRP A 236 3.82 1.21 -18.08
N SER A 237 2.79 1.89 -18.57
CA SER A 237 2.87 3.33 -18.83
C SER A 237 2.64 4.15 -17.55
N GLU A 238 3.13 5.39 -17.54
CA GLU A 238 2.85 6.36 -16.46
C GLU A 238 1.34 6.55 -16.27
N ALA A 239 0.58 6.67 -17.36
CA ALA A 239 -0.87 6.85 -17.32
C ALA A 239 -1.59 5.65 -16.70
N GLU A 240 -1.19 4.42 -17.03
CA GLU A 240 -1.76 3.21 -16.41
C GLU A 240 -1.48 3.15 -14.90
N LEU A 241 -0.31 3.62 -14.45
CA LEU A 241 0.04 3.67 -13.02
C LEU A 241 -0.81 4.70 -12.29
N VAL A 242 -0.93 5.92 -12.83
CA VAL A 242 -1.80 6.97 -12.26
C VAL A 242 -3.24 6.46 -12.15
N GLN A 243 -3.77 5.85 -13.20
CA GLN A 243 -5.10 5.28 -13.20
C GLN A 243 -5.26 4.16 -12.16
N PHE A 244 -4.28 3.26 -12.07
CA PHE A 244 -4.31 2.16 -11.10
C PHE A 244 -4.31 2.67 -9.66
N LEU A 245 -3.44 3.62 -9.32
CA LEU A 245 -3.38 4.22 -7.98
C LEU A 245 -4.67 4.97 -7.65
N LYS A 246 -5.26 5.66 -8.63
CA LYS A 246 -6.49 6.45 -8.43
C LYS A 246 -7.75 5.61 -8.27
N THR A 247 -7.84 4.48 -8.97
CA THR A 247 -9.11 3.74 -9.16
C THR A 247 -9.07 2.28 -8.74
N GLY A 248 -7.88 1.77 -8.39
CA GLY A 248 -7.63 0.36 -8.12
C GLY A 248 -7.61 -0.53 -9.37
N ARG A 249 -7.70 0.04 -10.57
CA ARG A 249 -7.78 -0.73 -11.82
C ARG A 249 -7.15 -0.01 -13.00
N SER A 250 -6.54 -0.78 -13.89
CA SER A 250 -6.03 -0.34 -15.18
C SER A 250 -6.62 -1.19 -16.30
N ASP A 251 -6.20 -0.95 -17.54
CA ASP A 251 -6.65 -1.75 -18.67
C ASP A 251 -6.20 -3.22 -18.57
N ARG A 252 -5.14 -3.51 -17.80
CA ARG A 252 -4.54 -4.85 -17.69
C ARG A 252 -4.53 -5.45 -16.30
N SER A 253 -4.80 -4.66 -15.25
CA SER A 253 -4.61 -5.10 -13.85
C SER A 253 -5.65 -4.51 -12.91
N ALA A 254 -5.79 -5.13 -11.74
CA ALA A 254 -6.64 -4.68 -10.66
C ALA A 254 -5.95 -4.91 -9.30
N VAL A 255 -6.27 -4.08 -8.31
CA VAL A 255 -5.79 -4.24 -6.94
C VAL A 255 -6.39 -5.46 -6.27
N PHE A 256 -5.66 -6.00 -5.31
CA PHE A 256 -6.04 -7.09 -4.43
C PHE A 256 -5.27 -6.98 -3.11
N GLY A 257 -5.67 -7.78 -2.12
CA GLY A 257 -5.05 -7.78 -0.79
C GLY A 257 -5.06 -6.39 -0.15
N GLY A 258 -4.04 -6.09 0.66
CA GLY A 258 -3.93 -4.79 1.34
C GLY A 258 -3.83 -3.58 0.41
N MET A 259 -3.48 -3.77 -0.87
CA MET A 259 -3.45 -2.65 -1.83
C MET A 259 -4.85 -2.15 -2.20
N SER A 260 -5.89 -2.97 -1.99
CA SER A 260 -7.28 -2.52 -2.08
C SER A 260 -7.59 -1.47 -1.00
N ASP A 261 -7.16 -1.70 0.24
CA ASP A 261 -7.37 -0.77 1.35
C ASP A 261 -6.60 0.54 1.12
N VAL A 262 -5.35 0.45 0.65
CA VAL A 262 -4.53 1.62 0.31
C VAL A 262 -5.20 2.49 -0.76
N VAL A 263 -5.84 1.88 -1.77
CA VAL A 263 -6.61 2.66 -2.76
C VAL A 263 -7.88 3.23 -2.14
N GLU A 264 -8.61 2.43 -1.38
CA GLU A 264 -9.90 2.83 -0.79
C GLU A 264 -9.75 3.95 0.24
N HIS A 265 -8.65 3.99 0.99
CA HIS A 265 -8.49 4.89 2.12
C HIS A 265 -7.46 6.01 1.91
N SER A 266 -6.54 5.83 0.95
CA SER A 266 -5.42 6.76 0.70
C SER A 266 -5.36 7.26 -0.75
N MET A 267 -4.93 6.43 -1.71
CA MET A 267 -4.47 6.90 -3.03
C MET A 267 -5.57 7.59 -3.84
N GLN A 268 -6.85 7.19 -3.70
CA GLN A 268 -7.95 7.84 -4.43
C GLN A 268 -8.21 9.30 -4.01
N TYR A 269 -7.70 9.72 -2.85
CA TYR A 269 -7.80 11.09 -2.33
C TYR A 269 -6.62 11.96 -2.73
N MET A 270 -5.56 11.37 -3.30
CA MET A 270 -4.38 12.12 -3.72
C MET A 270 -4.67 12.94 -4.97
N THR A 271 -3.96 14.06 -5.10
CA THR A 271 -4.07 14.90 -6.31
C THR A 271 -3.48 14.18 -7.52
N ASP A 272 -3.97 14.49 -8.73
CA ASP A 272 -3.40 13.93 -9.96
C ASP A 272 -1.92 14.27 -10.13
N ALA A 273 -1.48 15.43 -9.61
CA ALA A 273 -0.08 15.84 -9.62
C ALA A 273 0.79 14.92 -8.75
N ASP A 274 0.34 14.58 -7.54
CA ASP A 274 1.08 13.68 -6.64
C ASP A 274 1.03 12.22 -7.12
N LEU A 275 -0.09 11.76 -7.68
CA LEU A 275 -0.15 10.45 -8.32
C LEU A 275 0.80 10.35 -9.52
N THR A 276 0.90 11.41 -10.31
CA THR A 276 1.86 11.52 -11.42
C THR A 276 3.30 11.52 -10.91
N ALA A 277 3.58 12.24 -9.82
CA ALA A 277 4.90 12.27 -9.18
C ALA A 277 5.33 10.87 -8.73
N ILE A 278 4.43 10.15 -8.04
CA ILE A 278 4.65 8.75 -7.64
C ILE A 278 4.93 7.88 -8.87
N ALA A 279 4.08 7.95 -9.90
CA ALA A 279 4.25 7.15 -11.12
C ALA A 279 5.59 7.42 -11.81
N ARG A 280 6.00 8.68 -11.95
CA ARG A 280 7.29 9.07 -12.55
C ARG A 280 8.48 8.59 -11.75
N TYR A 281 8.43 8.74 -10.43
CA TYR A 281 9.50 8.24 -9.56
C TYR A 281 9.66 6.72 -9.68
N LEU A 282 8.57 5.97 -9.61
CA LEU A 282 8.61 4.51 -9.77
C LEU A 282 9.14 4.10 -11.15
N LYS A 283 8.73 4.80 -12.23
CA LYS A 283 9.22 4.56 -13.59
C LYS A 283 10.70 4.93 -13.78
N ALA A 284 11.25 5.81 -12.94
CA ALA A 284 12.67 6.17 -12.97
C ALA A 284 13.57 5.12 -12.29
N LEU A 285 13.01 4.18 -11.52
CA LEU A 285 13.78 3.12 -10.88
C LEU A 285 14.27 2.09 -11.92
N PRO A 286 15.58 1.81 -11.98
CA PRO A 286 16.10 0.79 -12.89
C PRO A 286 15.61 -0.61 -12.48
N PRO A 287 15.49 -1.55 -13.43
CA PRO A 287 15.13 -2.94 -13.14
C PRO A 287 16.14 -3.57 -12.17
N SER A 288 15.66 -4.52 -11.35
CA SER A 288 16.52 -5.39 -10.54
C SER A 288 17.31 -6.35 -11.43
N ASP A 289 16.66 -6.96 -12.41
CA ASP A 289 17.29 -7.75 -13.47
C ASP A 289 17.34 -6.97 -14.80
N PRO A 290 18.53 -6.45 -15.19
CA PRO A 290 18.66 -5.70 -16.43
C PRO A 290 18.50 -6.54 -17.69
N ASN A 291 18.48 -7.87 -17.59
CA ASN A 291 18.28 -8.77 -18.72
C ASN A 291 16.82 -9.19 -18.91
N ASP A 292 15.93 -8.81 -17.98
CA ASP A 292 14.52 -9.13 -18.07
C ASP A 292 13.90 -8.55 -19.35
N GLN A 293 13.04 -9.34 -20.00
CA GLN A 293 12.51 -9.01 -21.32
C GLN A 293 11.00 -8.75 -21.25
N PRO A 294 10.47 -7.85 -22.10
CA PRO A 294 9.04 -7.68 -22.28
C PRO A 294 8.34 -8.99 -22.59
N HIS A 295 7.16 -9.19 -21.98
CA HIS A 295 6.28 -10.30 -22.32
C HIS A 295 5.91 -10.28 -23.81
N VAL A 296 5.97 -11.45 -24.45
CA VAL A 296 5.57 -11.66 -25.83
C VAL A 296 4.35 -12.55 -25.84
N TYR A 297 3.24 -12.05 -26.37
CA TYR A 297 1.98 -12.78 -26.43
C TYR A 297 2.07 -13.98 -27.37
N ASP A 298 1.60 -15.15 -26.91
CA ASP A 298 1.48 -16.37 -27.72
C ASP A 298 0.00 -16.78 -27.90
N LYS A 299 -0.47 -16.74 -29.15
CA LYS A 299 -1.87 -17.08 -29.48
C LYS A 299 -2.17 -18.58 -29.49
N GLN A 300 -1.18 -19.47 -29.38
CA GLN A 300 -1.39 -20.92 -29.52
C GLN A 300 -2.48 -21.48 -28.60
N VAL A 301 -2.51 -21.04 -27.34
CA VAL A 301 -3.52 -21.47 -26.36
C VAL A 301 -4.90 -20.93 -26.74
N ALA A 302 -4.99 -19.65 -27.11
CA ALA A 302 -6.26 -19.04 -27.54
C ALA A 302 -6.85 -19.77 -28.75
N ASP A 303 -6.01 -20.04 -29.75
CA ASP A 303 -6.36 -20.76 -30.98
C ASP A 303 -6.81 -22.21 -30.69
N ALA A 304 -6.21 -22.90 -29.72
CA ALA A 304 -6.61 -24.24 -29.30
C ALA A 304 -7.98 -24.24 -28.63
N LEU A 305 -8.18 -23.37 -27.62
CA LEU A 305 -9.45 -23.25 -26.91
C LEU A 305 -10.60 -22.86 -27.84
N TRP A 306 -10.38 -21.98 -28.82
CA TRP A 306 -11.40 -21.62 -29.81
C TRP A 306 -11.80 -22.79 -30.73
N ARG A 307 -10.91 -23.75 -30.94
CA ARG A 307 -11.23 -24.99 -31.68
C ARG A 307 -11.83 -26.08 -30.79
N GLY A 308 -12.06 -25.79 -29.50
CA GLY A 308 -12.55 -26.76 -28.52
C GLY A 308 -11.49 -27.75 -28.07
N ASP A 309 -10.20 -27.42 -28.18
CA ASP A 309 -9.10 -28.23 -27.65
C ASP A 309 -8.71 -27.72 -26.26
N ASP A 310 -9.23 -28.38 -25.23
CA ASP A 310 -8.94 -28.18 -23.81
C ASP A 310 -8.11 -29.35 -23.23
N SER A 311 -7.36 -30.07 -24.07
CA SER A 311 -6.58 -31.23 -23.66
C SER A 311 -5.39 -30.92 -22.75
N LYS A 312 -4.96 -29.66 -22.68
CA LYS A 312 -3.91 -29.22 -21.74
C LYS A 312 -4.41 -29.33 -20.29
N PRO A 313 -3.60 -29.86 -19.35
CA PRO A 313 -3.97 -29.88 -17.93
C PRO A 313 -4.40 -28.50 -17.43
N GLY A 314 -5.52 -28.45 -16.70
CA GLY A 314 -6.12 -27.21 -16.20
C GLY A 314 -6.95 -26.39 -17.20
N ALA A 315 -6.91 -26.71 -18.51
CA ALA A 315 -7.65 -25.96 -19.52
C ALA A 315 -9.18 -26.14 -19.40
N ALA A 316 -9.66 -27.36 -19.17
CA ALA A 316 -11.08 -27.62 -18.93
C ALA A 316 -11.60 -26.85 -17.69
N VAL A 317 -10.83 -26.90 -16.59
CA VAL A 317 -11.14 -26.12 -15.37
C VAL A 317 -11.18 -24.63 -15.67
N TYR A 318 -10.24 -24.11 -16.47
CA TYR A 318 -10.21 -22.71 -16.89
C TYR A 318 -11.44 -22.31 -17.72
N ILE A 319 -11.82 -23.13 -18.70
CA ILE A 319 -13.00 -22.88 -19.55
C ILE A 319 -14.27 -22.82 -18.70
N ASP A 320 -14.45 -23.79 -17.81
CA ASP A 320 -15.68 -23.93 -17.03
C ASP A 320 -15.84 -22.84 -15.96
N ASN A 321 -14.74 -22.30 -15.42
CA ASN A 321 -14.77 -21.45 -14.24
C ASN A 321 -14.24 -20.04 -14.46
N CYS A 322 -13.36 -19.80 -15.44
CA CYS A 322 -12.59 -18.56 -15.57
C CYS A 322 -12.81 -17.82 -16.89
N ALA A 323 -12.99 -18.55 -17.99
CA ALA A 323 -12.95 -17.98 -19.35
C ALA A 323 -14.09 -16.99 -19.65
N ALA A 324 -15.22 -17.07 -18.95
CA ALA A 324 -16.32 -16.10 -19.13
C ALA A 324 -15.89 -14.66 -18.81
N CYS A 325 -15.01 -14.49 -17.81
CA CYS A 325 -14.52 -13.18 -17.37
C CYS A 325 -13.13 -12.87 -17.94
N HIS A 326 -12.22 -13.86 -17.96
CA HIS A 326 -10.83 -13.65 -18.37
C HIS A 326 -10.55 -13.94 -19.85
N ARG A 327 -11.55 -14.48 -20.58
CA ARG A 327 -11.53 -14.86 -22.00
C ARG A 327 -10.53 -15.94 -22.35
N THR A 328 -10.79 -16.69 -23.42
CA THR A 328 -9.88 -17.74 -23.91
C THR A 328 -8.54 -17.21 -24.41
N ASP A 329 -8.47 -15.91 -24.74
CA ASP A 329 -7.23 -15.22 -25.12
C ASP A 329 -6.47 -14.61 -23.95
N GLY A 330 -6.99 -14.74 -22.72
CA GLY A 330 -6.35 -14.27 -21.49
C GLY A 330 -6.32 -12.75 -21.34
N GLN A 331 -7.03 -11.99 -22.20
CA GLN A 331 -6.99 -10.52 -22.18
C GLN A 331 -7.98 -9.90 -21.21
N GLY A 332 -8.99 -10.66 -20.76
CA GLY A 332 -10.08 -10.13 -19.95
C GLY A 332 -10.81 -8.94 -20.60
N TYR A 333 -11.36 -8.08 -19.75
CA TYR A 333 -12.07 -6.88 -20.17
C TYR A 333 -11.48 -5.69 -19.42
N THR A 334 -10.92 -4.75 -20.18
CA THR A 334 -10.21 -3.58 -19.65
C THR A 334 -10.97 -2.91 -18.51
N ARG A 335 -10.29 -2.63 -17.38
CA ARG A 335 -10.85 -1.94 -16.21
C ARG A 335 -11.99 -2.69 -15.49
N VAL A 336 -12.26 -3.94 -15.85
CA VAL A 336 -13.29 -4.78 -15.21
C VAL A 336 -12.69 -6.11 -14.77
N PHE A 337 -12.19 -6.90 -15.71
CA PHE A 337 -11.58 -8.20 -15.47
C PHE A 337 -10.14 -8.14 -15.98
N PRO A 338 -9.13 -8.22 -15.09
CA PRO A 338 -7.75 -8.01 -15.48
C PRO A 338 -7.30 -9.07 -16.49
N ALA A 339 -6.37 -8.67 -17.36
CA ALA A 339 -5.69 -9.59 -18.23
C ALA A 339 -4.92 -10.61 -17.38
N LEU A 340 -4.87 -11.85 -17.82
CA LEU A 340 -4.01 -12.90 -17.30
C LEU A 340 -2.74 -13.06 -18.16
N ALA A 341 -2.85 -12.78 -19.46
CA ALA A 341 -1.72 -12.74 -20.37
C ALA A 341 -0.79 -11.57 -20.01
N GLY A 342 0.49 -11.86 -19.76
CA GLY A 342 1.51 -10.86 -19.44
C GLY A 342 1.30 -10.13 -18.11
N ASN A 343 0.36 -10.58 -17.27
CA ASN A 343 0.09 -9.92 -16.00
C ASN A 343 1.23 -10.19 -15.01
N PRO A 344 1.87 -9.15 -14.44
CA PRO A 344 2.96 -9.31 -13.47
C PRO A 344 2.65 -10.24 -12.30
N VAL A 345 1.42 -10.25 -11.81
CA VAL A 345 0.97 -11.07 -10.68
C VAL A 345 0.94 -12.55 -11.04
N VAL A 346 0.66 -12.87 -12.29
CA VAL A 346 0.72 -14.24 -12.81
C VAL A 346 2.16 -14.69 -12.99
N GLN A 347 3.09 -13.75 -13.19
CA GLN A 347 4.48 -14.05 -13.55
C GLN A 347 5.48 -13.99 -12.39
N THR A 348 5.03 -13.67 -11.17
CA THR A 348 5.87 -13.73 -9.96
C THR A 348 6.43 -15.13 -9.75
N ALA A 349 7.66 -15.19 -9.21
CA ALA A 349 8.33 -16.45 -8.90
C ALA A 349 7.51 -17.31 -7.92
N ASP A 350 6.98 -16.68 -6.88
CA ASP A 350 6.08 -17.29 -5.91
C ASP A 350 4.61 -17.03 -6.31
N ALA A 351 3.82 -18.09 -6.38
CA ALA A 351 2.43 -18.08 -6.85
C ALA A 351 1.40 -17.83 -5.75
N THR A 352 1.82 -17.59 -4.50
CA THR A 352 0.95 -17.49 -3.32
C THR A 352 -0.23 -16.53 -3.54
N SER A 353 0.01 -15.34 -4.11
CA SER A 353 -1.09 -14.38 -4.37
C SER A 353 -2.09 -14.92 -5.39
N LEU A 354 -1.62 -15.54 -6.48
CA LEU A 354 -2.51 -16.08 -7.51
C LEU A 354 -3.33 -17.25 -6.97
N ILE A 355 -2.72 -18.13 -6.17
CA ILE A 355 -3.43 -19.23 -5.50
C ILE A 355 -4.49 -18.65 -4.55
N HIS A 356 -4.12 -17.66 -3.74
CA HIS A 356 -5.04 -17.00 -2.80
C HIS A 356 -6.23 -16.37 -3.55
N VAL A 357 -5.99 -15.64 -4.64
CA VAL A 357 -7.05 -15.05 -5.48
C VAL A 357 -8.00 -16.11 -6.00
N VAL A 358 -7.51 -17.28 -6.43
CA VAL A 358 -8.38 -18.38 -6.88
C VAL A 358 -9.17 -18.97 -5.70
N LEU A 359 -8.54 -19.19 -4.55
CA LEU A 359 -9.18 -19.81 -3.39
C LEU A 359 -10.23 -18.90 -2.73
N ALA A 360 -9.87 -17.65 -2.45
CA ALA A 360 -10.69 -16.71 -1.67
C ALA A 360 -11.44 -15.68 -2.53
N GLY A 361 -11.12 -15.56 -3.81
CA GLY A 361 -11.65 -14.50 -4.66
C GLY A 361 -11.07 -13.14 -4.29
N GLY A 362 -11.73 -12.08 -4.74
CA GLY A 362 -11.33 -10.71 -4.43
C GLY A 362 -12.32 -9.69 -4.97
N THR A 363 -12.43 -8.54 -4.32
CA THR A 363 -13.27 -7.44 -4.79
C THR A 363 -12.41 -6.20 -5.01
N VAL A 364 -12.52 -5.64 -6.22
CA VAL A 364 -11.94 -4.33 -6.54
C VAL A 364 -12.81 -3.27 -5.88
N PRO A 365 -12.25 -2.37 -5.06
CA PRO A 365 -13.03 -1.37 -4.33
C PRO A 365 -13.68 -0.37 -5.29
N ALA A 366 -14.83 0.15 -4.89
CA ALA A 366 -15.42 1.31 -5.52
C ALA A 366 -14.65 2.56 -5.08
N THR A 367 -14.34 3.44 -6.02
CA THR A 367 -13.66 4.71 -5.75
C THR A 367 -14.50 5.88 -6.26
N HIS A 368 -14.18 7.11 -5.85
CA HIS A 368 -14.89 8.32 -6.29
C HIS A 368 -14.96 8.46 -7.81
N THR A 369 -13.93 7.98 -8.52
CA THR A 369 -13.84 8.09 -9.99
C THR A 369 -14.08 6.76 -10.72
N ALA A 370 -14.25 5.65 -9.99
CA ALA A 370 -14.69 4.36 -10.52
C ALA A 370 -15.66 3.70 -9.51
N PRO A 371 -16.95 4.09 -9.50
CA PRO A 371 -17.89 3.75 -8.44
C PRO A 371 -18.43 2.31 -8.47
N SER A 372 -18.07 1.51 -9.47
CA SER A 372 -18.48 0.10 -9.58
C SER A 372 -17.52 -0.80 -8.82
N ASN A 373 -18.04 -1.69 -7.98
CA ASN A 373 -17.27 -2.82 -7.45
C ASN A 373 -17.36 -4.02 -8.40
N PHE A 374 -16.25 -4.76 -8.53
CA PHE A 374 -16.21 -6.00 -9.31
C PHE A 374 -15.58 -7.10 -8.46
N THR A 375 -16.25 -8.25 -8.39
CA THR A 375 -15.85 -9.36 -7.53
C THR A 375 -15.48 -10.56 -8.39
N MET A 376 -14.27 -11.06 -8.21
CA MET A 376 -13.88 -12.40 -8.63
C MET A 376 -14.38 -13.39 -7.56
N PRO A 377 -15.20 -14.40 -7.93
CA PRO A 377 -15.72 -15.36 -6.97
C PRO A 377 -14.61 -16.25 -6.40
N ALA A 378 -14.81 -16.70 -5.16
CA ALA A 378 -13.96 -17.70 -4.52
C ALA A 378 -14.22 -19.09 -5.11
N PHE A 379 -13.16 -19.84 -5.42
CA PHE A 379 -13.25 -21.21 -5.93
C PHE A 379 -12.77 -22.27 -4.92
N GLY A 380 -12.28 -21.88 -3.74
CA GLY A 380 -11.81 -22.81 -2.73
C GLY A 380 -12.86 -23.83 -2.28
N TRP A 381 -14.14 -23.46 -2.26
CA TRP A 381 -15.23 -24.39 -1.91
C TRP A 381 -15.58 -25.38 -3.03
N ARG A 382 -15.19 -25.09 -4.28
CA ARG A 382 -15.63 -25.80 -5.49
C ARG A 382 -14.54 -26.70 -6.07
N LEU A 383 -13.31 -26.20 -6.13
CA LEU A 383 -12.17 -26.88 -6.75
C LEU A 383 -11.33 -27.57 -5.68
N SER A 384 -10.80 -28.75 -6.00
CA SER A 384 -9.80 -29.46 -5.21
C SER A 384 -8.43 -28.78 -5.28
N ASP A 385 -7.50 -29.15 -4.39
CA ASP A 385 -6.11 -28.66 -4.42
C ASP A 385 -5.42 -28.93 -5.76
N GLN A 386 -5.71 -30.09 -6.34
CA GLN A 386 -5.15 -30.51 -7.63
C GLN A 386 -5.71 -29.65 -8.77
N GLU A 387 -7.03 -29.44 -8.82
CA GLU A 387 -7.66 -28.61 -9.86
C GLU A 387 -7.20 -27.14 -9.79
N VAL A 388 -7.02 -26.61 -8.57
CA VAL A 388 -6.46 -25.25 -8.37
C VAL A 388 -5.01 -25.21 -8.86
N ALA A 389 -4.18 -26.18 -8.50
CA ALA A 389 -2.79 -26.22 -8.98
C ALA A 389 -2.73 -26.31 -10.51
N GLU A 390 -3.56 -27.14 -11.12
CA GLU A 390 -3.63 -27.30 -12.59
C GLU A 390 -4.10 -26.03 -13.29
N VAL A 391 -5.18 -25.38 -12.84
CA VAL A 391 -5.67 -24.14 -13.48
C VAL A 391 -4.68 -22.98 -13.30
N VAL A 392 -4.03 -22.90 -12.13
CA VAL A 392 -2.98 -21.90 -11.89
C VAL A 392 -1.77 -22.15 -12.79
N ASN A 393 -1.34 -23.40 -12.95
CA ASN A 393 -0.27 -23.77 -13.89
C ASN A 393 -0.66 -23.46 -15.34
N PHE A 394 -1.89 -23.75 -15.73
CA PHE A 394 -2.41 -23.42 -17.05
C PHE A 394 -2.31 -21.91 -17.32
N ILE A 395 -2.79 -21.07 -16.39
CA ILE A 395 -2.73 -19.61 -16.49
C ILE A 395 -1.27 -19.12 -16.56
N ARG A 396 -0.38 -19.68 -15.73
CA ARG A 396 1.03 -19.30 -15.60
C ARG A 396 1.92 -19.72 -16.78
N THR A 397 1.42 -20.59 -17.65
CA THR A 397 2.14 -21.13 -18.83
C THR A 397 1.42 -20.85 -20.15
N SER A 398 0.29 -20.13 -20.10
CA SER A 398 -0.51 -19.76 -21.28
C SER A 398 -0.20 -18.36 -21.77
N TRP A 399 -0.53 -18.10 -23.04
CA TRP A 399 -0.43 -16.78 -23.67
C TRP A 399 0.96 -16.15 -23.68
N GLY A 400 2.02 -16.94 -23.54
CA GLY A 400 3.40 -16.47 -23.44
C GLY A 400 3.87 -16.18 -22.00
N ASN A 401 3.06 -16.51 -20.99
CA ASN A 401 3.47 -16.47 -19.59
C ASN A 401 4.53 -17.54 -19.31
N GLN A 402 5.53 -17.18 -18.49
CA GLN A 402 6.63 -18.08 -18.13
C GLN A 402 6.90 -18.02 -16.63
N ALA A 403 6.12 -18.73 -15.83
CA ALA A 403 6.29 -18.76 -14.38
C ALA A 403 6.44 -20.18 -13.82
N GLY A 404 7.00 -20.29 -12.61
CA GLY A 404 7.26 -21.58 -11.96
C GLY A 404 5.98 -22.36 -11.68
N ALA A 405 6.11 -23.69 -11.67
CA ALA A 405 5.00 -24.61 -11.43
C ALA A 405 4.49 -24.54 -9.97
N VAL A 406 3.20 -24.81 -9.81
CA VAL A 406 2.47 -24.91 -8.55
C VAL A 406 2.05 -26.35 -8.32
N THR A 407 2.16 -26.82 -7.08
CA THR A 407 1.73 -28.16 -6.67
C THR A 407 0.44 -28.09 -5.85
N ALA A 408 -0.28 -29.21 -5.76
CA ALA A 408 -1.41 -29.34 -4.84
C ALA A 408 -1.00 -29.12 -3.37
N GLY A 409 0.26 -29.43 -3.01
CA GLY A 409 0.80 -29.17 -1.68
C GLY A 409 0.89 -27.68 -1.36
N ASP A 410 1.30 -26.86 -2.34
CA ASP A 410 1.34 -25.41 -2.20
C ASP A 410 -0.07 -24.82 -2.00
N VAL A 411 -1.06 -25.35 -2.74
CA VAL A 411 -2.46 -24.95 -2.58
C VAL A 411 -2.99 -25.33 -1.20
N LYS A 412 -2.74 -26.57 -0.77
CA LYS A 412 -3.18 -27.06 0.54
C LYS A 412 -2.63 -26.23 1.70
N ALA A 413 -1.41 -25.71 1.58
CA ALA A 413 -0.80 -24.86 2.60
C ALA A 413 -1.46 -23.49 2.76
N LEU A 414 -2.26 -23.05 1.77
CA LEU A 414 -2.93 -21.75 1.73
C LEU A 414 -4.44 -21.83 2.03
N ARG A 415 -4.94 -23.02 2.42
CA ARG A 415 -6.36 -23.25 2.72
C ARG A 415 -6.74 -23.07 4.17
#